data_AF-A0A1Z7Z3K7-F1
#
_entry.id   AF-A0A1Z7Z3K7-F1
#
_cell.length_a   1.000
_cell.length_b   1.000
_cell.length_c   1.000
_cell.angle_alpha   90.00
_cell.angle_beta   90.00
_cell.angle_gamma   90.00
#
_symmetry.space_group_name_H-M   'P 1'
#
loop_
_entity.id
_entity.type
_entity.pdbx_description
1 polymer ?
#
loop_
_entity_poly.entity_id
_entity_poly.type
_entity_poly.pdbx_seq_one_letter_code
_entity_poly.pdbx_strand_id
1 'polypeptide(L)'
;MNPNQNAFKSFIFLLFVSFSLLTCDKDDGITNTNNNNPEPNPTAFAQNFGNAISRTFLGTVKDKNNNPIENVSISIGNSNVSTDSNGVFIITNANVHERFAYVKAEKDGYIYGSRAVVPSSGTNKISITLLEETIIGTTSSGTSETIAIGNGASVSLQGDYKNPDGSTYSGNVNVIMHHLDPSEDDTSDQMPGMLYAANAQNEERMLQTYGMLAVELRGDGGEDLNLADGSTAEITLPLDASLLANAPSTIPLWYFDETNGYWVEDGVATLVGNAYVGTVSHFSFWNCDIPAEAVNLCITISDEAGNLLSNMNATITSTTYGTAGGTTNENGEVCGLVPSGETLELNIYNYDICGEASLYSASIGPFTSDSNISITVLDNPDIISETVVGTFNTCNGDPVTDGYVVLTYGGQTHFESVSDGSFEINLLRCATINTFDIEASDFVNLQSTDSISYTFTTPVTDIGTLTSCNTITEFIQYTIDDNDTQFLFDFIEVYLYPFGTGQISNNDVLTISSQNGNNCFYLQGSLTDAPHVGSYDNLNWNDPNDYGISIVECLGISETNNNIIYNLTSLGEEGDYVDINFSGDYEDFLGLPHTISGVIHVIRDN
;
A
#
# COMPACT_ATOMS: atom_id res chain seq x y z
N MET A 1 30.32 76.29 5.08
CA MET A 1 31.50 76.41 4.18
C MET A 1 31.14 75.75 2.85
N ASN A 2 31.71 76.19 1.74
CA ASN A 2 31.48 75.62 0.40
C ASN A 2 32.72 74.77 0.00
N PRO A 3 32.60 73.83 -0.95
CA PRO A 3 32.92 74.21 -2.33
C PRO A 3 32.03 73.57 -3.43
N ASN A 4 31.89 74.28 -4.55
CA ASN A 4 31.31 73.79 -5.81
C ASN A 4 32.41 73.50 -6.86
N GLN A 5 32.22 72.45 -7.66
CA GLN A 5 32.63 72.37 -9.07
C GLN A 5 31.48 71.66 -9.82
N ASN A 6 30.81 72.23 -10.84
CA ASN A 6 31.25 72.61 -12.19
C ASN A 6 31.67 71.39 -13.05
N ALA A 7 31.22 71.18 -14.30
CA ALA A 7 30.18 71.85 -15.12
C ALA A 7 29.83 70.99 -16.38
N PHE A 8 29.04 71.55 -17.33
CA PHE A 8 28.57 71.00 -18.64
C PHE A 8 27.44 69.95 -18.57
N LYS A 9 26.30 70.01 -19.31
CA LYS A 9 25.92 70.41 -20.71
C LYS A 9 26.20 69.33 -21.77
N SER A 10 25.35 69.03 -22.77
CA SER A 10 23.94 69.37 -23.15
C SER A 10 23.55 68.51 -24.41
N PHE A 11 22.37 68.75 -25.06
CA PHE A 11 21.87 68.17 -26.35
C PHE A 11 21.42 66.68 -26.27
N ILE A 12 20.37 66.14 -26.91
CA ILE A 12 19.25 66.55 -27.83
C ILE A 12 17.96 65.84 -27.35
N PHE A 13 16.69 66.28 -27.43
CA PHE A 13 15.96 67.43 -28.02
C PHE A 13 15.22 67.27 -29.39
N LEU A 14 13.94 66.85 -29.32
CA LEU A 14 12.82 67.11 -30.27
C LEU A 14 12.75 66.31 -31.60
N LEU A 15 11.66 65.52 -31.80
CA LEU A 15 10.68 65.71 -32.90
C LEU A 15 9.40 64.82 -32.75
N PHE A 16 8.28 65.36 -33.25
CA PHE A 16 6.98 64.81 -33.73
C PHE A 16 6.53 63.38 -33.34
N VAL A 17 5.28 63.07 -32.93
CA VAL A 17 3.90 63.50 -33.33
C VAL A 17 3.32 62.78 -34.57
N SER A 18 2.19 62.08 -34.35
CA SER A 18 1.17 61.59 -35.31
C SER A 18 1.46 60.36 -36.20
N PHE A 19 0.78 59.24 -35.89
CA PHE A 19 -0.27 58.68 -36.77
C PHE A 19 -1.32 57.90 -35.94
N SER A 20 -2.42 57.43 -36.55
CA SER A 20 -3.73 57.36 -35.88
C SER A 20 -4.62 56.14 -36.22
N LEU A 21 -5.48 55.74 -35.26
CA LEU A 21 -6.74 54.95 -35.38
C LEU A 21 -6.61 53.46 -35.75
N LEU A 22 -7.26 52.52 -35.05
CA LEU A 22 -8.70 52.15 -35.15
C LEU A 22 -9.12 51.32 -33.89
N THR A 23 -10.16 51.70 -33.11
CA THR A 23 -11.55 51.13 -33.02
C THR A 23 -11.67 49.65 -32.59
N CYS A 24 -12.61 49.19 -31.74
CA CYS A 24 -13.78 49.81 -31.09
C CYS A 24 -14.19 49.03 -29.81
N ASP A 25 -14.99 49.63 -28.91
CA ASP A 25 -15.53 49.01 -27.69
C ASP A 25 -16.56 47.89 -27.92
N LYS A 26 -16.74 47.04 -26.89
CA LYS A 26 -18.07 46.52 -26.53
C LYS A 26 -18.17 46.07 -25.06
N ASP A 27 -19.25 46.46 -24.39
CA ASP A 27 -19.69 45.96 -23.09
C ASP A 27 -20.31 44.55 -23.16
N ASP A 28 -20.55 43.99 -21.98
CA ASP A 28 -21.42 42.85 -21.65
C ASP A 28 -21.14 41.51 -22.35
N GLY A 29 -20.30 40.72 -21.68
CA GLY A 29 -20.38 39.26 -21.68
C GLY A 29 -20.23 38.75 -20.26
N ILE A 30 -21.31 38.25 -19.66
CA ILE A 30 -21.20 37.38 -18.47
C ILE A 30 -20.62 36.05 -18.96
N THR A 31 -19.30 35.93 -18.94
CA THR A 31 -18.66 34.62 -18.94
C THR A 31 -19.00 33.96 -17.61
N ASN A 32 -19.52 32.73 -17.65
CA ASN A 32 -19.91 32.00 -16.46
C ASN A 32 -18.79 32.00 -15.41
N THR A 33 -19.18 31.99 -14.14
CA THR A 33 -18.34 31.47 -13.08
C THR A 33 -18.17 29.97 -13.32
N ASN A 34 -17.17 29.60 -14.12
CA ASN A 34 -16.57 28.30 -13.95
C ASN A 34 -16.01 28.28 -12.51
N ASN A 35 -16.34 27.25 -11.74
CA ASN A 35 -15.74 27.02 -10.43
C ASN A 35 -14.32 26.50 -10.61
N ASN A 36 -13.44 27.31 -11.19
CA ASN A 36 -11.99 27.12 -11.16
C ASN A 36 -11.50 27.44 -9.74
N ASN A 37 -11.90 26.62 -8.77
CA ASN A 37 -11.07 26.39 -7.59
C ASN A 37 -9.78 25.75 -8.15
N PRO A 38 -8.61 26.39 -8.05
CA PRO A 38 -7.39 25.76 -8.55
C PRO A 38 -7.07 24.58 -7.64
N GLU A 39 -6.82 23.41 -8.21
CA GLU A 39 -6.33 22.27 -7.45
C GLU A 39 -5.09 22.67 -6.63
N PRO A 40 -4.95 22.18 -5.38
CA PRO A 40 -3.73 22.34 -4.60
C PRO A 40 -2.51 21.91 -5.40
N ASN A 41 -1.45 22.71 -5.33
CA ASN A 41 -0.20 22.49 -6.04
C ASN A 41 0.66 21.47 -5.28
N PRO A 42 0.87 20.24 -5.79
CA PRO A 42 1.52 19.19 -4.99
C PRO A 42 2.97 19.53 -4.61
N THR A 43 3.70 20.21 -5.50
CA THR A 43 5.08 20.65 -5.23
C THR A 43 5.16 21.69 -4.10
N ALA A 44 4.14 22.53 -3.95
CA ALA A 44 4.02 23.49 -2.85
C ALA A 44 3.52 22.82 -1.56
N PHE A 45 2.57 21.88 -1.65
CA PHE A 45 2.07 21.15 -0.49
C PHE A 45 3.12 20.22 0.14
N ALA A 46 3.93 19.54 -0.68
CA ALA A 46 5.02 18.66 -0.23
C ALA A 46 6.10 19.38 0.61
N GLN A 47 6.12 20.72 0.65
CA GLN A 47 6.99 21.46 1.58
C GLN A 47 6.59 21.23 3.05
N ASN A 48 5.34 20.86 3.32
CA ASN A 48 4.84 20.55 4.66
C ASN A 48 5.36 19.21 5.20
N PHE A 49 5.91 18.34 4.34
CA PHE A 49 6.37 17.00 4.73
C PHE A 49 7.66 17.02 5.56
N GLY A 50 8.42 18.13 5.56
CA GLY A 50 9.72 18.23 6.24
C GLY A 50 10.88 17.67 5.41
N ASN A 51 12.05 17.52 6.05
CA ASN A 51 13.27 17.07 5.37
C ASN A 51 13.18 15.59 4.96
N ALA A 52 13.91 15.22 3.91
CA ALA A 52 14.09 13.81 3.54
C ALA A 52 14.98 13.09 4.57
N ILE A 53 14.56 11.88 4.95
CA ILE A 53 15.14 11.02 5.97
C ILE A 53 15.10 9.55 5.52
N SER A 54 15.84 8.70 6.23
CA SER A 54 15.81 7.25 6.04
C SER A 54 15.18 6.56 7.24
N ARG A 55 14.39 5.51 7.00
CA ARG A 55 13.63 4.75 8.01
C ARG A 55 13.45 3.28 7.62
N THR A 56 13.19 2.43 8.61
CA THR A 56 12.77 1.04 8.39
C THR A 56 11.26 0.94 8.58
N PHE A 57 10.62 0.15 7.73
CA PHE A 57 9.21 -0.19 7.79
C PHE A 57 9.07 -1.72 7.83
N LEU A 58 8.17 -2.19 8.68
CA LEU A 58 7.76 -3.59 8.81
C LEU A 58 6.24 -3.56 8.77
N GLY A 59 5.59 -4.35 7.93
CA GLY A 59 4.14 -4.29 7.84
C GLY A 59 3.48 -5.54 7.33
N THR A 60 2.16 -5.58 7.51
CA THR A 60 1.29 -6.67 7.08
C THR A 60 0.25 -6.17 6.10
N VAL A 61 -0.11 -7.02 5.14
CA VAL A 61 -1.25 -6.83 4.26
C VAL A 61 -2.22 -7.99 4.41
N LYS A 62 -3.51 -7.65 4.58
CA LYS A 62 -4.59 -8.58 4.91
C LYS A 62 -5.86 -8.31 4.11
N ASP A 63 -6.75 -9.29 4.04
CA ASP A 63 -8.11 -9.13 3.53
C ASP A 63 -9.08 -8.62 4.62
N LYS A 64 -10.34 -8.38 4.23
CA LYS A 64 -11.43 -7.99 5.15
C LYS A 64 -11.83 -9.06 6.18
N ASN A 65 -11.30 -10.27 6.09
CA ASN A 65 -11.51 -11.36 7.05
C ASN A 65 -10.30 -11.51 8.00
N ASN A 66 -9.27 -10.67 7.86
CA ASN A 66 -7.96 -10.75 8.50
C ASN A 66 -7.12 -11.98 8.10
N ASN A 67 -7.35 -12.56 6.92
CA ASN A 67 -6.40 -13.47 6.28
C ASN A 67 -5.21 -12.66 5.71
N PRO A 68 -3.96 -13.17 5.75
CA PRO A 68 -2.84 -12.54 5.06
C PRO A 68 -3.01 -12.58 3.53
N ILE A 69 -2.42 -11.60 2.83
CA ILE A 69 -2.36 -11.60 1.36
C ILE A 69 -0.90 -11.65 0.90
N GLU A 70 -0.54 -12.76 0.26
CA GLU A 70 0.79 -13.01 -0.31
C GLU A 70 0.99 -12.32 -1.67
N ASN A 71 2.24 -12.05 -2.03
CA ASN A 71 2.67 -11.52 -3.33
C ASN A 71 1.95 -10.19 -3.70
N VAL A 72 1.71 -9.31 -2.72
CA VAL A 72 1.27 -7.91 -2.90
C VAL A 72 2.49 -7.04 -3.16
N SER A 73 2.45 -6.18 -4.19
CA SER A 73 3.53 -5.23 -4.48
C SER A 73 3.47 -4.05 -3.51
N ILE A 74 4.54 -3.83 -2.72
CA ILE A 74 4.64 -2.81 -1.68
C ILE A 74 5.72 -1.78 -2.03
N SER A 75 5.30 -0.55 -2.35
CA SER A 75 6.22 0.54 -2.69
C SER A 75 6.22 1.68 -1.68
N ILE A 76 7.41 2.19 -1.35
CA ILE A 76 7.63 3.35 -0.46
C ILE A 76 8.81 4.19 -0.97
N GLY A 77 8.54 5.44 -1.36
CA GLY A 77 9.55 6.31 -1.98
C GLY A 77 10.13 5.70 -3.27
N ASN A 78 11.37 5.19 -3.20
CA ASN A 78 12.06 4.52 -4.31
C ASN A 78 12.27 3.00 -4.08
N SER A 79 11.74 2.44 -2.99
CA SER A 79 11.88 1.03 -2.64
C SER A 79 10.61 0.26 -3.01
N ASN A 80 10.76 -0.96 -3.53
CA ASN A 80 9.67 -1.90 -3.80
C ASN A 80 10.03 -3.30 -3.27
N VAL A 81 9.06 -4.01 -2.70
CA VAL A 81 9.17 -5.43 -2.27
C VAL A 81 7.82 -6.13 -2.45
N SER A 82 7.78 -7.45 -2.32
CA SER A 82 6.52 -8.21 -2.23
C SER A 82 6.23 -8.65 -0.79
N THR A 83 4.95 -8.90 -0.47
CA THR A 83 4.58 -9.63 0.76
C THR A 83 4.82 -11.14 0.64
N ASP A 84 5.14 -11.78 1.77
CA ASP A 84 5.24 -13.24 1.90
C ASP A 84 3.89 -13.92 2.20
N SER A 85 3.92 -15.23 2.44
CA SER A 85 2.75 -16.06 2.79
C SER A 85 2.02 -15.70 4.08
N ASN A 86 2.68 -14.97 4.99
CA ASN A 86 2.08 -14.37 6.17
C ASN A 86 1.64 -12.91 5.94
N GLY A 87 1.68 -12.44 4.69
CA GLY A 87 1.33 -11.08 4.29
C GLY A 87 2.36 -10.03 4.72
N VAL A 88 3.56 -10.43 5.13
CA VAL A 88 4.56 -9.57 5.75
C VAL A 88 5.50 -8.97 4.70
N PHE A 89 5.82 -7.69 4.85
CA PHE A 89 6.88 -7.01 4.12
C PHE A 89 7.86 -6.30 5.06
N ILE A 90 9.13 -6.21 4.64
CA ILE A 90 10.18 -5.44 5.33
C ILE A 90 10.84 -4.53 4.29
N ILE A 91 10.98 -3.24 4.63
CA ILE A 91 11.73 -2.28 3.81
C ILE A 91 12.66 -1.50 4.72
N THR A 92 13.95 -1.82 4.68
CA THR A 92 14.98 -1.10 5.44
C THR A 92 15.45 0.15 4.68
N ASN A 93 15.80 1.20 5.42
CA ASN A 93 16.42 2.43 4.90
C ASN A 93 15.59 3.22 3.83
N ALA A 94 14.29 2.97 3.71
CA ALA A 94 13.36 3.68 2.83
C ALA A 94 13.50 5.21 2.92
N ASN A 95 13.50 5.88 1.76
CA ASN A 95 13.60 7.33 1.67
C ASN A 95 12.21 7.98 1.79
N VAL A 96 11.98 8.69 2.89
CA VAL A 96 10.69 9.28 3.29
C VAL A 96 10.92 10.68 3.88
N HIS A 97 9.88 11.37 4.33
CA HIS A 97 10.01 12.70 4.95
C HIS A 97 9.67 12.70 6.45
N GLU A 98 10.23 13.64 7.21
CA GLU A 98 10.08 13.78 8.68
C GLU A 98 8.63 13.78 9.18
N ARG A 99 7.68 14.26 8.38
CA ARG A 99 6.25 14.36 8.72
C ARG A 99 5.37 13.48 7.84
N PHE A 100 5.95 12.74 6.88
CA PHE A 100 5.20 12.00 5.86
C PHE A 100 6.00 10.84 5.26
N ALA A 101 5.53 9.62 5.48
CA ALA A 101 5.91 8.43 4.74
C ALA A 101 4.65 7.83 4.10
N TYR A 102 4.71 7.42 2.83
CA TYR A 102 3.57 6.90 2.06
C TYR A 102 3.92 5.55 1.44
N VAL A 103 3.19 4.52 1.88
CA VAL A 103 3.29 3.12 1.45
C VAL A 103 2.10 2.81 0.54
N LYS A 104 2.34 2.29 -0.66
CA LYS A 104 1.29 1.76 -1.55
C LYS A 104 1.32 0.24 -1.53
N ALA A 105 0.16 -0.38 -1.71
CA ALA A 105 -0.03 -1.83 -1.74
C ALA A 105 -0.94 -2.20 -2.93
N GLU A 106 -0.37 -2.90 -3.91
CA GLU A 106 -0.98 -3.15 -5.22
C GLU A 106 -1.06 -4.67 -5.47
N LYS A 107 -2.28 -5.15 -5.76
CA LYS A 107 -2.61 -6.56 -6.00
C LYS A 107 -3.88 -6.66 -6.83
N ASP A 108 -3.85 -7.42 -7.93
CA ASP A 108 -5.06 -7.69 -8.73
C ASP A 108 -6.11 -8.47 -7.94
N GLY A 109 -7.38 -8.29 -8.31
CA GLY A 109 -8.50 -8.76 -7.50
C GLY A 109 -8.79 -7.84 -6.32
N TYR A 110 -8.00 -6.78 -6.09
CA TYR A 110 -8.19 -5.75 -5.08
C TYR A 110 -8.04 -4.34 -5.66
N ILE A 111 -8.75 -3.37 -5.07
CA ILE A 111 -8.54 -1.95 -5.39
C ILE A 111 -7.22 -1.44 -4.79
N TYR A 112 -6.75 -0.27 -5.23
CA TYR A 112 -5.49 0.32 -4.76
C TYR A 112 -5.50 0.57 -3.25
N GLY A 113 -4.64 -0.16 -2.53
CA GLY A 113 -4.42 0.00 -1.09
C GLY A 113 -3.24 0.93 -0.80
N SER A 114 -3.29 1.63 0.32
CA SER A 114 -2.15 2.41 0.80
C SER A 114 -2.24 2.77 2.28
N ARG A 115 -1.11 3.17 2.87
CA ARG A 115 -1.06 3.78 4.19
C ARG A 115 0.01 4.86 4.25
N ALA A 116 -0.32 6.00 4.85
CA ALA A 116 0.64 7.04 5.21
C ALA A 116 0.79 7.15 6.73
N VAL A 117 1.98 7.58 7.18
CA VAL A 117 2.28 7.78 8.61
C VAL A 117 3.20 8.98 8.83
N VAL A 118 3.23 9.50 10.06
CA VAL A 118 4.29 10.36 10.56
C VAL A 118 5.41 9.45 11.10
N PRO A 119 6.58 9.32 10.44
CA PRO A 119 7.49 8.22 10.73
C PRO A 119 8.39 8.45 11.97
N SER A 120 8.10 7.67 13.01
CA SER A 120 8.87 7.52 14.26
C SER A 120 10.32 7.09 14.03
N SER A 121 11.17 7.27 15.04
CA SER A 121 12.56 6.79 15.05
C SER A 121 12.63 5.31 15.48
N GLY A 122 13.21 4.47 14.62
CA GLY A 122 13.13 3.01 14.72
C GLY A 122 12.31 2.41 13.58
N THR A 123 11.66 1.30 13.87
CA THR A 123 10.88 0.48 12.94
C THR A 123 9.43 0.93 12.94
N ASN A 124 8.94 1.39 11.79
CA ASN A 124 7.59 1.87 11.64
C ASN A 124 6.67 0.70 11.25
N LYS A 125 5.80 0.30 12.20
CA LYS A 125 4.89 -0.84 12.02
C LYS A 125 3.62 -0.42 11.25
N ILE A 126 3.31 -1.09 10.16
CA ILE A 126 2.24 -0.75 9.21
C ILE A 126 1.22 -1.91 9.10
N SER A 127 -0.07 -1.58 9.00
CA SER A 127 -1.15 -2.50 8.64
C SER A 127 -1.89 -1.92 7.43
N ILE A 128 -2.21 -2.75 6.44
CA ILE A 128 -3.04 -2.39 5.27
C ILE A 128 -4.07 -3.50 5.05
N THR A 129 -5.35 -3.13 4.95
CA THR A 129 -6.43 -4.04 4.54
C THR A 129 -6.81 -3.76 3.10
N LEU A 130 -6.55 -4.70 2.19
CA LEU A 130 -7.00 -4.57 0.80
C LEU A 130 -8.49 -4.89 0.67
N LEU A 131 -9.17 -4.24 -0.28
CA LEU A 131 -10.60 -4.44 -0.53
C LEU A 131 -10.77 -5.08 -1.92
N GLU A 132 -11.40 -6.25 -1.97
CA GLU A 132 -11.61 -7.03 -3.20
C GLU A 132 -12.36 -6.22 -4.28
N GLU A 133 -12.02 -6.38 -5.56
CA GLU A 133 -12.68 -5.79 -6.75
C GLU A 133 -14.11 -6.35 -6.99
N THR A 134 -14.96 -6.30 -5.96
CA THR A 134 -16.32 -6.79 -6.01
C THR A 134 -17.16 -5.90 -6.92
N ILE A 135 -17.49 -6.40 -8.11
CA ILE A 135 -18.42 -5.75 -9.03
C ILE A 135 -19.82 -5.75 -8.39
N ILE A 136 -20.24 -4.59 -7.87
CA ILE A 136 -21.56 -4.41 -7.22
C ILE A 136 -22.69 -4.19 -8.22
N GLY A 137 -22.36 -3.84 -9.47
CA GLY A 137 -23.32 -3.58 -10.55
C GLY A 137 -22.62 -3.22 -11.85
N THR A 138 -23.41 -3.11 -12.93
CA THR A 138 -22.90 -2.80 -14.27
C THR A 138 -23.78 -1.77 -14.98
N THR A 139 -23.18 -0.98 -15.86
CA THR A 139 -23.86 -0.01 -16.73
C THR A 139 -23.20 -0.01 -18.13
N SER A 140 -23.52 0.97 -18.97
CA SER A 140 -22.92 1.11 -20.31
C SER A 140 -22.73 2.58 -20.69
N SER A 141 -21.80 2.80 -21.62
CA SER A 141 -21.49 4.13 -22.15
C SER A 141 -22.71 4.77 -22.82
N GLY A 142 -23.00 6.03 -22.50
CA GLY A 142 -24.21 6.75 -22.92
C GLY A 142 -25.48 6.42 -22.12
N THR A 143 -25.40 5.61 -21.06
CA THR A 143 -26.52 5.29 -20.16
C THR A 143 -26.29 5.91 -18.77
N SER A 144 -27.26 6.69 -18.30
CA SER A 144 -27.33 7.10 -16.89
C SER A 144 -28.04 6.03 -16.06
N GLU A 145 -27.43 5.65 -14.94
CA GLU A 145 -27.88 4.58 -14.05
C GLU A 145 -27.40 4.86 -12.61
N THR A 146 -28.15 4.39 -11.60
CA THR A 146 -27.76 4.51 -10.19
C THR A 146 -27.46 3.14 -9.59
N ILE A 147 -26.18 2.92 -9.28
CA ILE A 147 -25.69 1.68 -8.67
C ILE A 147 -25.56 1.89 -7.15
N ALA A 148 -26.07 0.95 -6.34
CA ALA A 148 -26.19 1.10 -4.90
C ALA A 148 -25.93 -0.22 -4.15
N ILE A 149 -25.31 -0.13 -2.97
CA ILE A 149 -25.11 -1.27 -2.05
C ILE A 149 -26.14 -1.29 -0.91
N GLY A 150 -26.26 -2.46 -0.26
CA GLY A 150 -27.33 -2.75 0.69
C GLY A 150 -27.41 -1.88 1.95
N ASN A 151 -26.35 -1.13 2.29
CA ASN A 151 -26.35 -0.19 3.41
C ASN A 151 -26.91 1.20 3.04
N GLY A 152 -27.14 1.48 1.75
CA GLY A 152 -27.65 2.75 1.25
C GLY A 152 -26.62 3.66 0.57
N ALA A 153 -25.33 3.29 0.54
CA ALA A 153 -24.35 4.00 -0.27
C ALA A 153 -24.58 3.76 -1.77
N SER A 154 -24.38 4.78 -2.60
CA SER A 154 -24.66 4.70 -4.04
C SER A 154 -23.93 5.75 -4.88
N VAL A 155 -23.84 5.48 -6.18
CA VAL A 155 -23.33 6.38 -7.21
C VAL A 155 -24.33 6.49 -8.37
N SER A 156 -24.63 7.71 -8.81
CA SER A 156 -25.51 8.00 -9.95
C SER A 156 -24.68 8.49 -11.13
N LEU A 157 -24.41 7.57 -12.05
CA LEU A 157 -23.57 7.77 -13.22
C LEU A 157 -24.39 8.39 -14.37
N GLN A 158 -23.74 9.19 -15.22
CA GLN A 158 -24.40 9.88 -16.35
C GLN A 158 -24.14 9.21 -17.72
N GLY A 159 -23.12 8.35 -17.81
CA GLY A 159 -22.81 7.55 -19.01
C GLY A 159 -21.58 7.99 -19.80
N ASP A 160 -20.92 9.10 -19.45
CA ASP A 160 -19.70 9.57 -20.14
C ASP A 160 -18.44 9.13 -19.39
N TYR A 161 -17.61 8.31 -20.03
CA TYR A 161 -16.40 7.71 -19.43
C TYR A 161 -15.16 7.94 -20.30
N LYS A 162 -13.97 7.89 -19.69
CA LYS A 162 -12.66 7.96 -20.35
C LYS A 162 -11.75 6.82 -19.92
N ASN A 163 -10.84 6.45 -20.82
CA ASN A 163 -9.71 5.55 -20.59
C ASN A 163 -8.57 6.26 -19.84
N PRO A 164 -7.54 5.55 -19.36
CA PRO A 164 -6.36 6.14 -18.70
C PRO A 164 -5.58 7.13 -19.60
N ASP A 165 -5.61 6.94 -20.92
CA ASP A 165 -4.98 7.84 -21.90
C ASP A 165 -5.80 9.13 -22.16
N GLY A 166 -6.96 9.29 -21.51
CA GLY A 166 -7.89 10.39 -21.69
C GLY A 166 -8.80 10.27 -22.93
N SER A 167 -8.72 9.19 -23.71
CA SER A 167 -9.64 8.94 -24.81
C SER A 167 -11.03 8.53 -24.31
N THR A 168 -12.09 8.87 -25.06
CA THR A 168 -13.47 8.53 -24.69
C THR A 168 -13.71 7.02 -24.77
N TYR A 169 -14.22 6.43 -23.69
CA TYR A 169 -14.59 5.02 -23.66
C TYR A 169 -15.96 4.75 -24.28
N SER A 170 -16.19 3.52 -24.76
CA SER A 170 -17.45 3.11 -25.41
C SER A 170 -17.69 1.60 -25.32
N GLY A 171 -18.01 1.12 -24.13
CA GLY A 171 -18.39 -0.28 -23.84
C GLY A 171 -19.35 -0.40 -22.66
N ASN A 172 -19.44 -1.62 -22.10
CA ASN A 172 -20.01 -1.85 -20.78
C ASN A 172 -19.05 -1.35 -19.70
N VAL A 173 -19.58 -1.03 -18.52
CA VAL A 173 -18.78 -0.56 -17.38
C VAL A 173 -19.18 -1.37 -16.15
N ASN A 174 -18.21 -2.09 -15.59
CA ASN A 174 -18.33 -2.73 -14.29
C ASN A 174 -18.07 -1.68 -13.20
N VAL A 175 -18.87 -1.70 -12.12
CA VAL A 175 -18.73 -0.75 -11.01
C VAL A 175 -18.33 -1.50 -9.75
N ILE A 176 -17.14 -1.21 -9.24
CA ILE A 176 -16.64 -1.62 -7.92
C ILE A 176 -16.92 -0.47 -6.95
N MET A 177 -17.25 -0.79 -5.69
CA MET A 177 -17.52 0.23 -4.68
C MET A 177 -17.40 -0.34 -3.27
N HIS A 178 -16.79 0.42 -2.36
CA HIS A 178 -16.82 0.14 -0.93
C HIS A 178 -17.16 1.40 -0.14
N HIS A 179 -18.12 1.25 0.78
CA HIS A 179 -18.37 2.24 1.82
C HIS A 179 -17.57 1.87 3.06
N LEU A 180 -16.79 2.81 3.60
CA LEU A 180 -16.06 2.66 4.85
C LEU A 180 -16.77 3.52 5.90
N ASP A 181 -17.32 2.87 6.92
CA ASP A 181 -18.06 3.54 7.99
C ASP A 181 -17.12 3.79 9.19
N PRO A 182 -16.90 5.04 9.62
CA PRO A 182 -15.97 5.36 10.70
C PRO A 182 -16.46 4.96 12.10
N SER A 183 -17.63 4.32 12.24
CA SER A 183 -18.01 3.62 13.48
C SER A 183 -17.51 2.17 13.58
N GLU A 184 -16.93 1.61 12.51
CA GLU A 184 -16.40 0.23 12.48
C GLU A 184 -14.87 0.22 12.71
N ASP A 185 -14.38 -0.64 13.61
CA ASP A 185 -12.98 -0.64 14.06
C ASP A 185 -11.97 -0.84 12.92
N ASP A 186 -12.28 -1.72 11.95
CA ASP A 186 -11.42 -2.03 10.81
C ASP A 186 -11.28 -0.87 9.80
N THR A 187 -12.13 0.16 9.84
CA THR A 187 -12.08 1.29 8.89
C THR A 187 -10.73 2.02 8.93
N SER A 188 -10.07 2.05 10.09
CA SER A 188 -8.70 2.58 10.20
C SER A 188 -7.72 1.88 9.26
N ASP A 189 -7.78 0.56 9.13
CA ASP A 189 -6.82 -0.22 8.33
C ASP A 189 -7.25 -0.35 6.86
N GLN A 190 -8.52 -0.05 6.54
CA GLN A 190 -9.07 -0.03 5.18
C GLN A 190 -8.92 1.33 4.48
N MET A 191 -8.78 2.43 5.22
CA MET A 191 -8.67 3.77 4.61
C MET A 191 -7.27 4.05 4.02
N PRO A 192 -7.19 4.65 2.81
CA PRO A 192 -5.93 4.94 2.15
C PRO A 192 -5.19 6.10 2.81
N GLY A 193 -3.86 6.13 2.64
CA GLY A 193 -3.01 7.19 3.18
C GLY A 193 -3.20 7.36 4.70
N MET A 194 -3.40 8.60 5.14
CA MET A 194 -3.91 8.94 6.47
C MET A 194 -4.82 10.16 6.35
N LEU A 195 -5.54 10.53 7.42
CA LEU A 195 -6.45 11.69 7.46
C LEU A 195 -5.69 13.04 7.49
N TYR A 196 -4.92 13.29 6.43
CA TYR A 196 -4.02 14.41 6.20
C TYR A 196 -4.28 14.98 4.81
N ALA A 197 -4.41 16.31 4.71
CA ALA A 197 -5.05 16.91 3.55
C ALA A 197 -4.51 18.29 3.15
N ALA A 198 -4.62 18.57 1.85
CA ALA A 198 -4.47 19.89 1.25
C ALA A 198 -5.86 20.50 1.04
N ASN A 199 -6.16 21.57 1.77
CA ASN A 199 -7.41 22.33 1.55
C ASN A 199 -7.37 23.11 0.22
N ALA A 200 -8.50 23.70 -0.17
CA ALA A 200 -8.66 24.54 -1.36
C ALA A 200 -7.78 25.83 -1.39
N GLN A 201 -6.95 26.07 -0.36
CA GLN A 201 -5.97 27.15 -0.29
C GLN A 201 -4.52 26.62 -0.23
N ASN A 202 -4.32 25.31 -0.42
CA ASN A 202 -3.04 24.59 -0.27
C ASN A 202 -2.47 24.65 1.16
N GLU A 203 -3.34 24.80 2.16
CA GLU A 203 -2.97 24.79 3.57
C GLU A 203 -3.10 23.38 4.15
N GLU A 204 -2.18 23.05 5.06
CA GLU A 204 -2.15 21.79 5.80
C GLU A 204 -3.39 21.63 6.70
N ARG A 205 -4.05 20.47 6.61
CA ARG A 205 -5.14 20.05 7.50
C ARG A 205 -4.98 18.59 7.91
N MET A 206 -5.49 18.26 9.09
CA MET A 206 -5.96 16.90 9.36
C MET A 206 -7.47 16.85 9.18
N LEU A 207 -8.01 15.65 8.99
CA LEU A 207 -9.43 15.43 8.74
C LEU A 207 -10.09 14.59 9.85
N GLN A 208 -11.40 14.81 10.04
CA GLN A 208 -12.31 13.93 10.78
C GLN A 208 -13.36 13.41 9.81
N THR A 209 -13.35 12.10 9.54
CA THR A 209 -14.29 11.47 8.60
C THR A 209 -15.67 11.20 9.19
N TYR A 210 -16.68 11.39 8.35
CA TYR A 210 -18.06 10.97 8.58
C TYR A 210 -18.48 9.82 7.64
N GLY A 211 -17.56 9.26 6.84
CA GLY A 211 -17.83 8.19 5.87
C GLY A 211 -17.00 8.34 4.61
N MET A 212 -16.41 7.23 4.14
CA MET A 212 -15.70 7.17 2.86
C MET A 212 -16.42 6.30 1.84
N LEU A 213 -16.21 6.59 0.57
CA LEU A 213 -16.67 5.82 -0.57
C LEU A 213 -15.54 5.65 -1.59
N ALA A 214 -14.99 4.45 -1.69
CA ALA A 214 -14.25 4.04 -2.88
C ALA A 214 -15.26 3.74 -4.00
N VAL A 215 -14.99 4.23 -5.20
CA VAL A 215 -15.69 3.84 -6.43
C VAL A 215 -14.63 3.63 -7.50
N GLU A 216 -14.68 2.51 -8.20
CA GLU A 216 -13.82 2.24 -9.36
C GLU A 216 -14.66 1.68 -10.51
N LEU A 217 -14.20 1.92 -11.74
CA LEU A 217 -14.88 1.52 -12.96
C LEU A 217 -13.92 0.71 -13.83
N ARG A 218 -14.30 -0.50 -14.22
CA ARG A 218 -13.52 -1.34 -15.16
C ARG A 218 -14.28 -1.54 -16.47
N GLY A 219 -13.59 -1.44 -17.59
CA GLY A 219 -14.14 -1.68 -18.93
C GLY A 219 -14.28 -3.16 -19.30
N ASP A 220 -14.89 -3.45 -20.44
CA ASP A 220 -15.00 -4.78 -21.06
C ASP A 220 -13.63 -5.49 -21.27
N GLY A 221 -12.53 -4.75 -21.37
CA GLY A 221 -11.16 -5.27 -21.48
C GLY A 221 -10.35 -5.22 -20.19
N GLY A 222 -10.98 -4.86 -19.06
CA GLY A 222 -10.29 -4.62 -17.78
C GLY A 222 -9.68 -3.22 -17.64
N GLU A 223 -9.98 -2.29 -18.54
CA GLU A 223 -9.39 -0.95 -18.53
C GLU A 223 -9.86 -0.12 -17.33
N ASP A 224 -8.96 0.61 -16.67
CA ASP A 224 -9.31 1.59 -15.63
C ASP A 224 -10.05 2.79 -16.22
N LEU A 225 -11.35 2.84 -15.97
CA LEU A 225 -12.21 3.92 -16.47
C LEU A 225 -12.40 4.99 -15.41
N ASN A 226 -12.52 6.23 -15.87
CA ASN A 226 -12.92 7.34 -15.03
C ASN A 226 -14.00 8.19 -15.73
N LEU A 227 -14.55 9.20 -15.05
CA LEU A 227 -15.53 10.11 -15.65
C LEU A 227 -14.88 10.94 -16.76
N ALA A 228 -15.61 11.17 -17.86
CA ALA A 228 -15.13 12.03 -18.94
C ALA A 228 -14.99 13.50 -18.49
N ASP A 229 -14.01 14.22 -19.05
CA ASP A 229 -13.68 15.60 -18.64
C ASP A 229 -14.88 16.55 -18.74
N GLY A 230 -15.35 17.03 -17.58
CA GLY A 230 -16.50 17.94 -17.46
C GLY A 230 -17.85 17.27 -17.27
N SER A 231 -17.91 15.93 -17.27
CA SER A 231 -19.04 15.15 -16.74
C SER A 231 -18.84 14.91 -15.23
N THR A 232 -19.91 14.50 -14.54
CA THR A 232 -19.93 14.33 -13.07
C THR A 232 -20.80 13.14 -12.66
N ALA A 233 -20.62 12.66 -11.44
CA ALA A 233 -21.53 11.70 -10.79
C ALA A 233 -22.05 12.25 -9.45
N GLU A 234 -23.23 11.83 -9.03
CA GLU A 234 -23.73 12.07 -7.67
C GLU A 234 -23.35 10.87 -6.79
N ILE A 235 -22.74 11.11 -5.63
CA ILE A 235 -22.45 10.07 -4.62
C ILE A 235 -23.29 10.29 -3.37
N THR A 236 -23.70 9.19 -2.74
CA THR A 236 -24.44 9.16 -1.47
C THR A 236 -23.71 8.28 -0.47
N LEU A 237 -23.40 8.84 0.71
CA LEU A 237 -22.74 8.16 1.82
C LEU A 237 -23.69 8.14 3.04
N PRO A 238 -24.21 6.98 3.47
CA PRO A 238 -25.02 6.87 4.69
C PRO A 238 -24.17 7.12 5.94
N LEU A 239 -24.76 7.82 6.92
CA LEU A 239 -24.15 8.05 8.22
C LEU A 239 -24.67 7.04 9.25
N ASP A 240 -23.78 6.51 10.09
CA ASP A 240 -24.20 5.85 11.32
C ASP A 240 -24.98 6.81 12.25
N ALA A 241 -25.90 6.24 13.01
CA ALA A 241 -26.78 6.94 13.92
C ALA A 241 -26.06 7.67 15.07
N SER A 242 -24.84 7.28 15.44
CA SER A 242 -24.03 7.98 16.43
C SER A 242 -23.54 9.35 15.95
N LEU A 243 -23.22 9.48 14.66
CA LEU A 243 -22.64 10.69 14.06
C LEU A 243 -23.70 11.75 13.74
N LEU A 244 -24.93 11.34 13.43
CA LEU A 244 -26.06 12.21 13.07
C LEU A 244 -26.35 13.35 14.06
N ALA A 245 -25.94 13.22 15.33
CA ALA A 245 -26.13 14.28 16.34
C ALA A 245 -25.18 15.48 16.15
N ASN A 246 -24.01 15.25 15.54
CA ASN A 246 -22.95 16.25 15.34
C ASN A 246 -22.72 16.61 13.86
N ALA A 247 -23.23 15.78 12.94
CA ALA A 247 -23.11 15.96 11.50
C ALA A 247 -23.58 17.35 11.01
N PRO A 248 -22.70 18.18 10.40
CA PRO A 248 -23.08 19.48 9.85
C PRO A 248 -24.02 19.33 8.64
N SER A 249 -24.86 20.34 8.37
CA SER A 249 -25.80 20.32 7.24
C SER A 249 -25.13 20.26 5.86
N THR A 250 -23.86 20.66 5.79
CA THR A 250 -23.00 20.64 4.60
C THR A 250 -21.57 20.35 5.06
N ILE A 251 -20.85 19.51 4.33
CA ILE A 251 -19.49 19.07 4.66
C ILE A 251 -18.61 19.14 3.39
N PRO A 252 -17.35 19.60 3.47
CA PRO A 252 -16.44 19.53 2.33
C PRO A 252 -16.26 18.07 1.86
N LEU A 253 -16.11 17.89 0.56
CA LEU A 253 -15.73 16.61 -0.02
C LEU A 253 -14.21 16.59 -0.25
N TRP A 254 -13.63 15.42 -0.08
CA TRP A 254 -12.19 15.20 -0.24
C TRP A 254 -11.96 13.97 -1.09
N TYR A 255 -11.15 14.07 -2.14
CA TYR A 255 -10.66 12.92 -2.89
C TYR A 255 -9.27 12.50 -2.40
N PHE A 256 -8.91 11.23 -2.52
CA PHE A 256 -7.55 10.77 -2.22
C PHE A 256 -6.66 10.88 -3.45
N ASP A 257 -5.56 11.64 -3.36
CA ASP A 257 -4.54 11.69 -4.41
C ASP A 257 -3.62 10.47 -4.28
N GLU A 258 -3.94 9.40 -5.00
CA GLU A 258 -3.21 8.11 -4.97
C GLU A 258 -1.74 8.24 -5.44
N THR A 259 -1.40 9.30 -6.18
CA THR A 259 -0.02 9.59 -6.61
C THR A 259 0.80 10.25 -5.50
N ASN A 260 0.21 11.19 -4.75
CA ASN A 260 0.92 11.99 -3.74
C ASN A 260 0.64 11.56 -2.28
N GLY A 261 -0.36 10.69 -2.05
CA GLY A 261 -0.65 10.01 -0.79
C GLY A 261 -1.45 10.79 0.26
N TYR A 262 -2.13 11.87 -0.13
CA TYR A 262 -2.90 12.73 0.77
C TYR A 262 -4.26 13.14 0.19
N TRP A 263 -5.16 13.64 1.04
CA TRP A 263 -6.50 14.04 0.63
C TRP A 263 -6.55 15.48 0.08
N VAL A 264 -7.43 15.73 -0.89
CA VAL A 264 -7.57 17.02 -1.59
C VAL A 264 -9.01 17.50 -1.56
N GLU A 265 -9.24 18.77 -1.17
CA GLU A 265 -10.57 19.38 -1.14
C GLU A 265 -11.11 19.68 -2.55
N ASP A 266 -12.12 18.94 -3.01
CA ASP A 266 -12.97 19.31 -4.16
C ASP A 266 -14.45 19.12 -3.82
N GLY A 267 -15.27 20.13 -4.11
CA GLY A 267 -16.71 20.07 -3.92
C GLY A 267 -17.20 20.11 -2.46
N VAL A 268 -18.48 19.76 -2.29
CA VAL A 268 -19.21 19.81 -1.01
C VAL A 268 -20.41 18.86 -1.07
N ALA A 269 -20.67 18.13 0.01
CA ALA A 269 -21.86 17.32 0.18
C ALA A 269 -22.86 17.99 1.14
N THR A 270 -24.15 17.68 0.98
CA THR A 270 -25.26 18.17 1.80
C THR A 270 -25.91 17.01 2.55
N LEU A 271 -26.26 17.21 3.82
CA LEU A 271 -26.95 16.20 4.63
C LEU A 271 -28.42 16.09 4.22
N VAL A 272 -28.79 14.96 3.60
CA VAL A 272 -30.14 14.66 3.13
C VAL A 272 -30.68 13.44 3.88
N GLY A 273 -31.55 13.69 4.87
CA GLY A 273 -32.09 12.63 5.72
C GLY A 273 -31.04 12.13 6.71
N ASN A 274 -30.39 11.01 6.39
CA ASN A 274 -29.31 10.39 7.17
C ASN A 274 -28.06 10.07 6.33
N ALA A 275 -27.91 10.71 5.17
CA ALA A 275 -26.77 10.51 4.27
C ALA A 275 -26.21 11.85 3.77
N TYR A 276 -24.91 11.91 3.53
CA TYR A 276 -24.31 12.99 2.74
C TYR A 276 -24.50 12.69 1.25
N VAL A 277 -25.01 13.68 0.51
CA VAL A 277 -25.18 13.62 -0.94
C VAL A 277 -24.39 14.76 -1.58
N GLY A 278 -23.52 14.43 -2.53
CA GLY A 278 -22.65 15.40 -3.19
C GLY A 278 -22.32 15.00 -4.63
N THR A 279 -21.59 15.86 -5.34
CA THR A 279 -21.29 15.67 -6.76
C THR A 279 -19.77 15.68 -6.97
N VAL A 280 -19.27 14.68 -7.70
CA VAL A 280 -17.84 14.47 -7.95
C VAL A 280 -17.51 14.52 -9.44
N SER A 281 -16.28 14.95 -9.75
CA SER A 281 -15.75 15.20 -11.09
C SER A 281 -14.91 14.04 -11.65
N HIS A 282 -14.43 13.15 -10.78
CA HIS A 282 -13.70 11.92 -11.09
C HIS A 282 -13.94 10.87 -9.99
N PHE A 283 -13.38 9.68 -10.17
CA PHE A 283 -13.31 8.62 -9.15
C PHE A 283 -11.90 8.36 -8.64
N SER A 284 -11.88 7.83 -7.42
CA SER A 284 -10.79 7.50 -6.48
C SER A 284 -11.51 7.07 -5.18
N PHE A 285 -10.81 6.98 -4.04
CA PHE A 285 -11.50 7.18 -2.76
C PHE A 285 -12.02 8.63 -2.63
N TRP A 286 -13.26 8.76 -2.12
CA TRP A 286 -13.91 10.03 -1.74
C TRP A 286 -14.36 9.98 -0.28
N ASN A 287 -14.33 11.11 0.42
CA ASN A 287 -14.52 11.17 1.86
C ASN A 287 -15.23 12.48 2.30
N CYS A 288 -16.06 12.40 3.34
CA CYS A 288 -16.93 13.49 3.83
C CYS A 288 -16.43 14.02 5.18
N ASP A 289 -15.54 15.02 5.19
CA ASP A 289 -14.73 15.31 6.38
C ASP A 289 -14.78 16.76 6.86
N ILE A 290 -14.74 16.91 8.19
CA ILE A 290 -14.50 18.20 8.86
C ILE A 290 -12.97 18.39 9.00
N PRO A 291 -12.38 19.46 8.42
CA PRO A 291 -10.96 19.74 8.57
C PRO A 291 -10.63 20.43 9.90
N ALA A 292 -9.43 20.16 10.41
CA ALA A 292 -8.81 20.83 11.55
C ALA A 292 -7.39 21.31 11.21
N GLU A 293 -6.93 22.39 11.86
CA GLU A 293 -5.49 22.69 11.94
C GLU A 293 -4.80 21.54 12.69
N ALA A 294 -3.68 21.04 12.15
CA ALA A 294 -2.96 19.89 12.71
C ALA A 294 -1.61 20.30 13.31
N VAL A 295 -1.15 19.52 14.29
CA VAL A 295 0.24 19.53 14.78
C VAL A 295 0.73 18.10 14.97
N ASN A 296 2.03 17.86 14.80
CA ASN A 296 2.58 16.52 15.06
C ASN A 296 2.79 16.32 16.56
N LEU A 297 2.34 15.18 17.09
CA LEU A 297 2.64 14.75 18.44
C LEU A 297 3.32 13.38 18.40
N CYS A 298 4.52 13.30 18.97
CA CYS A 298 5.18 12.04 19.29
C CYS A 298 5.10 11.76 20.79
N ILE A 299 4.86 10.50 21.14
CA ILE A 299 4.73 9.99 22.50
C ILE A 299 5.76 8.88 22.70
N THR A 300 6.62 9.02 23.70
CA THR A 300 7.51 7.94 24.17
C THR A 300 6.93 7.32 25.44
N ILE A 301 6.79 5.99 25.49
CA ILE A 301 6.18 5.27 26.62
C ILE A 301 7.24 4.44 27.38
N SER A 302 7.26 4.52 28.71
CA SER A 302 8.14 3.73 29.60
C SER A 302 7.38 3.11 30.79
N ASP A 303 8.02 2.16 31.47
CA ASP A 303 7.63 1.70 32.83
C ASP A 303 8.25 2.56 33.95
N GLU A 304 7.98 2.24 35.23
CA GLU A 304 8.57 2.94 36.39
C GLU A 304 10.09 2.73 36.53
N ALA A 305 10.65 1.68 35.93
CA ALA A 305 12.09 1.40 35.94
C ALA A 305 12.86 2.20 34.86
N GLY A 306 12.14 2.72 33.84
CA GLY A 306 12.68 3.46 32.71
C GLY A 306 12.96 2.60 31.47
N ASN A 307 12.42 1.38 31.40
CA ASN A 307 12.44 0.56 30.19
C ASN A 307 11.41 1.11 29.19
N LEU A 308 11.73 1.12 27.90
CA LEU A 308 10.84 1.58 26.83
C LEU A 308 9.82 0.48 26.49
N LEU A 309 8.56 0.86 26.32
CA LEU A 309 7.47 -0.10 26.08
C LEU A 309 7.02 -0.08 24.62
N SER A 310 7.55 -1.02 23.84
CA SER A 310 7.12 -1.32 22.47
C SER A 310 5.80 -2.12 22.44
N ASN A 311 5.18 -2.18 21.28
CA ASN A 311 3.94 -2.93 21.05
C ASN A 311 2.78 -2.50 21.97
N MET A 312 2.77 -1.23 22.40
CA MET A 312 1.67 -0.61 23.18
C MET A 312 0.71 0.12 22.25
N ASN A 313 -0.59 -0.11 22.39
CA ASN A 313 -1.60 0.68 21.69
C ASN A 313 -1.86 1.99 22.44
N ALA A 314 -1.61 3.13 21.81
CA ALA A 314 -1.90 4.45 22.35
C ALA A 314 -2.99 5.13 21.52
N THR A 315 -4.05 5.61 22.18
CA THR A 315 -5.16 6.33 21.53
C THR A 315 -5.29 7.74 22.08
N ILE A 316 -5.71 8.66 21.22
CA ILE A 316 -5.84 10.10 21.48
C ILE A 316 -7.23 10.54 21.02
N THR A 317 -8.08 10.96 21.94
CA THR A 317 -9.44 11.42 21.66
C THR A 317 -9.56 12.94 21.83
N SER A 318 -10.04 13.63 20.79
CA SER A 318 -10.66 14.95 20.89
C SER A 318 -12.18 14.78 21.02
N THR A 319 -12.81 15.55 21.92
CA THR A 319 -14.29 15.61 22.01
C THR A 319 -14.96 16.21 20.77
N THR A 320 -14.18 16.83 19.90
CA THR A 320 -14.63 17.50 18.67
C THR A 320 -14.33 16.63 17.45
N TYR A 321 -13.08 16.17 17.33
CA TYR A 321 -12.54 15.54 16.12
C TYR A 321 -12.42 14.01 16.18
N GLY A 322 -12.88 13.36 17.25
CA GLY A 322 -12.88 11.90 17.38
C GLY A 322 -11.57 11.34 17.91
N THR A 323 -11.33 10.05 17.67
CA THR A 323 -10.18 9.29 18.18
C THR A 323 -9.23 8.92 17.05
N ALA A 324 -7.93 9.10 17.27
CA ALA A 324 -6.86 8.50 16.47
C ALA A 324 -6.00 7.59 17.38
N GLY A 325 -5.18 6.71 16.81
CA GLY A 325 -4.30 5.85 17.59
C GLY A 325 -3.15 5.27 16.79
N GLY A 326 -2.25 4.55 17.47
CA GLY A 326 -1.09 3.90 16.88
C GLY A 326 -0.35 3.01 17.86
N THR A 327 0.54 2.18 17.34
CA THR A 327 1.34 1.22 18.12
C THR A 327 2.75 1.75 18.34
N THR A 328 3.32 1.59 19.54
CA THR A 328 4.72 1.95 19.79
C THR A 328 5.71 0.98 19.16
N ASN A 329 6.79 1.54 18.63
CA ASN A 329 7.92 0.80 18.07
C ASN A 329 8.91 0.31 19.15
N GLU A 330 10.05 -0.25 18.75
CA GLU A 330 11.11 -0.77 19.64
C GLU A 330 11.71 0.28 20.59
N ASN A 331 11.64 1.57 20.23
CA ASN A 331 12.06 2.69 21.08
C ASN A 331 10.92 3.21 22.00
N GLY A 332 9.80 2.48 22.08
CA GLY A 332 8.61 2.90 22.81
C GLY A 332 7.95 4.15 22.22
N GLU A 333 8.24 4.49 20.96
CA GLU A 333 7.80 5.73 20.30
C GLU A 333 6.62 5.47 19.35
N VAL A 334 5.65 6.38 19.37
CA VAL A 334 4.55 6.48 18.40
C VAL A 334 4.32 7.94 18.04
N CYS A 335 4.07 8.25 16.77
CA CYS A 335 3.90 9.62 16.26
C CYS A 335 2.64 9.73 15.40
N GLY A 336 1.96 10.88 15.44
CA GLY A 336 0.78 11.14 14.62
C GLY A 336 0.34 12.61 14.62
N LEU A 337 -0.72 12.88 13.85
CA LEU A 337 -1.37 14.19 13.79
C LEU A 337 -2.39 14.32 14.93
N VAL A 338 -2.42 15.47 15.59
CA VAL A 338 -3.46 15.83 16.57
C VAL A 338 -4.00 17.24 16.31
N PRO A 339 -5.28 17.54 16.64
CA PRO A 339 -5.87 18.83 16.32
C PRO A 339 -5.29 19.95 17.19
N SER A 340 -4.89 21.03 16.53
CA SER A 340 -4.31 22.23 17.13
C SER A 340 -5.30 22.93 18.07
N GLY A 341 -4.84 23.31 19.26
CA GLY A 341 -5.61 24.03 20.26
C GLY A 341 -6.59 23.18 21.09
N GLU A 342 -6.82 21.92 20.74
CA GLU A 342 -7.74 21.02 21.44
C GLU A 342 -7.15 20.47 22.74
N THR A 343 -8.01 20.23 23.73
CA THR A 343 -7.67 19.41 24.90
C THR A 343 -7.98 17.95 24.57
N LEU A 344 -7.00 17.07 24.75
CA LEU A 344 -7.06 15.69 24.29
C LEU A 344 -7.09 14.72 25.49
N GLU A 345 -7.72 13.57 25.32
CA GLU A 345 -7.59 12.44 26.24
C GLU A 345 -6.65 11.39 25.63
N LEU A 346 -5.55 11.09 26.32
CA LEU A 346 -4.60 10.03 25.99
C LEU A 346 -4.89 8.80 26.83
N ASN A 347 -5.12 7.66 26.19
CA ASN A 347 -5.21 6.35 26.82
C ASN A 347 -4.13 5.40 26.25
N ILE A 348 -3.60 4.51 27.08
CA ILE A 348 -2.60 3.50 26.69
C ILE A 348 -3.09 2.11 27.12
N TYR A 349 -3.07 1.15 26.21
CA TYR A 349 -3.65 -0.20 26.36
C TYR A 349 -2.65 -1.29 25.98
N ASN A 350 -2.80 -2.47 26.59
CA ASN A 350 -2.16 -3.71 26.15
C ASN A 350 -3.15 -4.57 25.32
N TYR A 351 -3.71 -3.97 24.27
CA TYR A 351 -4.78 -4.55 23.40
C TYR A 351 -5.90 -5.29 24.19
N ASP A 352 -6.22 -4.81 25.38
CA ASP A 352 -7.18 -5.38 26.33
C ASP A 352 -7.03 -6.89 26.64
N ILE A 353 -5.89 -7.51 26.30
CA ILE A 353 -5.57 -8.94 26.54
C ILE A 353 -5.71 -9.28 28.04
N CYS A 354 -5.40 -8.31 28.90
CA CYS A 354 -5.47 -8.44 30.36
C CYS A 354 -6.74 -7.83 30.97
N GLY A 355 -7.71 -7.45 30.14
CA GLY A 355 -8.98 -6.81 30.50
C GLY A 355 -9.10 -5.36 30.01
N GLU A 356 -10.35 -4.92 29.86
CA GLU A 356 -10.91 -3.68 29.28
C GLU A 356 -10.45 -2.33 29.91
N ALA A 357 -9.27 -2.25 30.51
CA ALA A 357 -8.85 -1.10 31.31
C ALA A 357 -7.51 -0.53 30.81
N SER A 358 -7.51 0.75 30.40
CA SER A 358 -6.29 1.45 30.04
C SER A 358 -5.30 1.50 31.22
N LEU A 359 -4.03 1.23 30.92
CA LEU A 359 -2.93 1.21 31.89
C LEU A 359 -2.54 2.63 32.32
N TYR A 360 -2.84 3.59 31.46
CA TYR A 360 -2.68 5.01 31.68
C TYR A 360 -3.84 5.74 30.99
N SER A 361 -4.37 6.77 31.66
CA SER A 361 -5.38 7.68 31.14
C SER A 361 -5.08 9.08 31.67
N ALA A 362 -4.93 10.06 30.78
CA ALA A 362 -4.72 11.46 31.18
C ALA A 362 -5.20 12.46 30.13
N SER A 363 -5.58 13.66 30.58
CA SER A 363 -5.81 14.79 29.68
C SER A 363 -4.48 15.49 29.37
N ILE A 364 -4.22 15.73 28.08
CA ILE A 364 -2.99 16.35 27.56
C ILE A 364 -3.30 17.54 26.64
N GLY A 365 -2.27 18.33 26.33
CA GLY A 365 -2.40 19.56 25.54
C GLY A 365 -2.96 20.75 26.35
N PRO A 366 -3.53 21.77 25.68
CA PRO A 366 -3.61 21.91 24.23
C PRO A 366 -2.26 22.20 23.59
N PHE A 367 -2.00 21.57 22.44
CA PHE A 367 -0.79 21.78 21.63
C PHE A 367 -1.08 22.76 20.49
N THR A 368 -0.14 23.66 20.19
CA THR A 368 -0.26 24.67 19.11
C THR A 368 1.00 24.77 18.24
N SER A 369 1.86 23.76 18.37
CA SER A 369 3.02 23.46 17.52
C SER A 369 3.38 21.99 17.70
N ASP A 370 4.18 21.45 16.77
CA ASP A 370 4.79 20.12 16.92
C ASP A 370 5.39 19.92 18.33
N SER A 371 5.12 18.76 18.91
CA SER A 371 5.36 18.46 20.31
C SER A 371 5.83 17.02 20.53
N ASN A 372 6.63 16.82 21.58
CA ASN A 372 7.10 15.50 22.00
C ASN A 372 6.83 15.37 23.50
N ILE A 373 6.24 14.27 23.94
CA ILE A 373 5.96 13.99 25.35
C ILE A 373 6.44 12.58 25.75
N SER A 374 6.79 12.41 27.02
CA SER A 374 7.16 11.11 27.58
C SER A 374 6.16 10.73 28.68
N ILE A 375 5.69 9.49 28.64
CA ILE A 375 4.68 8.95 29.54
C ILE A 375 5.23 7.74 30.28
N THR A 376 5.06 7.71 31.59
CA THR A 376 5.40 6.56 32.43
C THR A 376 4.12 5.83 32.82
N VAL A 377 3.99 4.59 32.39
CA VAL A 377 2.98 3.63 32.85
C VAL A 377 3.43 3.10 34.23
N LEU A 378 2.46 2.94 35.14
CA LEU A 378 2.75 2.47 36.50
C LEU A 378 2.70 0.94 36.57
N ASP A 379 3.59 0.33 37.37
CA ASP A 379 3.65 -1.12 37.58
C ASP A 379 2.28 -1.68 38.05
N ASN A 380 1.77 -2.68 37.32
CA ASN A 380 0.49 -3.34 37.61
C ASN A 380 0.74 -4.81 38.01
N PRO A 381 0.28 -5.30 39.18
CA PRO A 381 0.56 -6.68 39.62
C PRO A 381 -0.04 -7.78 38.73
N ASP A 382 -1.04 -7.45 37.91
CA ASP A 382 -1.68 -8.40 36.98
C ASP A 382 -1.05 -8.37 35.57
N ILE A 383 -0.10 -7.45 35.30
CA ILE A 383 0.54 -7.25 33.98
C ILE A 383 2.06 -7.15 34.15
N ILE A 384 2.78 -8.02 33.46
CA ILE A 384 4.22 -8.21 33.57
C ILE A 384 4.87 -7.72 32.28
N SER A 385 5.87 -6.83 32.38
CA SER A 385 6.76 -6.53 31.25
C SER A 385 7.71 -7.70 31.03
N GLU A 386 7.86 -8.12 29.77
CA GLU A 386 8.60 -9.31 29.41
C GLU A 386 9.35 -9.08 28.09
N THR A 387 10.64 -9.41 28.10
CA THR A 387 11.50 -9.40 26.92
C THR A 387 11.69 -10.84 26.44
N VAL A 388 11.31 -11.16 25.21
CA VAL A 388 11.65 -12.44 24.56
C VAL A 388 12.87 -12.24 23.67
N VAL A 389 13.92 -13.01 23.91
CA VAL A 389 15.17 -12.94 23.12
C VAL A 389 15.50 -14.29 22.51
N GLY A 390 16.19 -14.24 21.37
CA GLY A 390 16.75 -15.44 20.76
C GLY A 390 17.67 -15.14 19.60
N THR A 391 18.06 -16.22 18.94
CA THR A 391 18.82 -16.20 17.68
C THR A 391 18.06 -16.95 16.61
N PHE A 392 18.13 -16.48 15.37
CA PHE A 392 17.52 -17.13 14.21
C PHE A 392 18.59 -17.39 13.15
N ASN A 393 18.78 -18.67 12.83
CA ASN A 393 19.82 -19.14 11.95
C ASN A 393 19.22 -19.92 10.78
N THR A 394 19.87 -19.84 9.63
CA THR A 394 19.64 -20.68 8.46
C THR A 394 19.73 -22.17 8.82
N CYS A 395 19.17 -23.07 7.98
CA CYS A 395 19.37 -24.52 8.08
C CYS A 395 20.86 -24.94 8.24
N ASN A 396 21.80 -24.16 7.70
CA ASN A 396 23.24 -24.41 7.80
C ASN A 396 23.88 -23.98 9.13
N GLY A 397 23.17 -23.20 9.94
CA GLY A 397 23.64 -22.66 11.23
C GLY A 397 24.30 -21.28 11.13
N ASP A 398 24.36 -20.67 9.96
CA ASP A 398 24.74 -19.25 9.77
C ASP A 398 23.57 -18.32 10.18
N PRO A 399 23.82 -17.11 10.71
CA PRO A 399 22.76 -16.18 11.13
C PRO A 399 21.90 -15.70 9.96
N VAL A 400 20.58 -15.54 10.18
CA VAL A 400 19.67 -14.94 9.20
C VAL A 400 19.87 -13.42 9.16
N THR A 401 20.11 -12.86 7.97
CA THR A 401 20.40 -11.43 7.78
C THR A 401 19.22 -10.61 7.30
N ASP A 402 18.17 -11.24 6.78
CA ASP A 402 16.90 -10.60 6.39
C ASP A 402 15.74 -11.58 6.62
N GLY A 403 14.66 -11.09 7.21
CA GLY A 403 13.59 -11.92 7.79
C GLY A 403 13.07 -11.39 9.13
N TYR A 404 12.10 -12.08 9.70
CA TYR A 404 11.39 -11.66 10.91
C TYR A 404 11.00 -12.83 11.82
N VAL A 405 10.62 -12.49 13.05
CA VAL A 405 9.96 -13.37 14.00
C VAL A 405 8.52 -12.92 14.25
N VAL A 406 7.64 -13.89 14.45
CA VAL A 406 6.24 -13.72 14.84
C VAL A 406 6.09 -14.26 16.26
N LEU A 407 5.63 -13.43 17.20
CA LEU A 407 5.18 -13.89 18.52
C LEU A 407 3.65 -13.75 18.62
N THR A 408 2.98 -14.87 18.82
CA THR A 408 1.53 -14.93 19.01
C THR A 408 1.20 -15.09 20.48
N TYR A 409 0.46 -14.12 21.04
CA TYR A 409 0.11 -14.08 22.46
C TYR A 409 -1.29 -13.53 22.69
N GLY A 410 -2.14 -14.31 23.39
CA GLY A 410 -3.46 -13.86 23.83
C GLY A 410 -4.50 -13.57 22.73
N GLY A 411 -4.16 -13.84 21.47
CA GLY A 411 -4.93 -13.46 20.28
C GLY A 411 -4.27 -12.35 19.45
N GLN A 412 -3.28 -11.64 20.02
CA GLN A 412 -2.46 -10.67 19.29
C GLN A 412 -1.24 -11.34 18.65
N THR A 413 -0.76 -10.71 17.59
CA THR A 413 0.43 -11.12 16.84
C THR A 413 1.42 -9.96 16.80
N HIS A 414 2.66 -10.23 17.20
CA HIS A 414 3.75 -9.24 17.26
C HIS A 414 4.85 -9.64 16.28
N PHE A 415 5.00 -8.87 15.22
CA PHE A 415 6.07 -9.02 14.23
C PHE A 415 7.28 -8.17 14.65
N GLU A 416 8.49 -8.72 14.52
CA GLU A 416 9.75 -8.01 14.80
C GLU A 416 10.87 -8.47 13.84
N SER A 417 11.65 -7.54 13.31
CA SER A 417 12.71 -7.84 12.32
C SER A 417 13.92 -8.53 12.96
N VAL A 418 14.53 -9.48 12.26
CA VAL A 418 15.79 -10.13 12.67
C VAL A 418 16.99 -9.32 12.18
N SER A 419 17.99 -9.15 13.05
CA SER A 419 19.21 -8.37 12.79
C SER A 419 20.46 -9.17 13.16
N ASP A 420 21.29 -9.48 12.16
CA ASP A 420 22.50 -10.34 12.30
C ASP A 420 22.22 -11.66 13.05
N GLY A 421 21.11 -12.31 12.71
CA GLY A 421 20.61 -13.54 13.34
C GLY A 421 20.13 -13.37 14.78
N SER A 422 19.85 -12.15 15.25
CA SER A 422 19.32 -11.87 16.60
C SER A 422 17.98 -11.14 16.56
N PHE A 423 17.14 -11.37 17.57
CA PHE A 423 15.86 -10.67 17.74
C PHE A 423 15.56 -10.45 19.23
N GLU A 424 14.82 -9.37 19.52
CA GLU A 424 14.33 -9.01 20.84
C GLU A 424 12.90 -8.46 20.70
N ILE A 425 11.92 -9.13 21.29
CA ILE A 425 10.52 -8.71 21.32
C ILE A 425 10.18 -8.28 22.76
N ASN A 426 9.91 -6.99 22.96
CA ASN A 426 9.38 -6.49 24.22
C ASN A 426 7.85 -6.38 24.13
N LEU A 427 7.15 -6.96 25.11
CA LEU A 427 5.70 -6.89 25.23
C LEU A 427 5.26 -6.84 26.71
N LEU A 428 4.02 -6.39 26.93
CA LEU A 428 3.32 -6.60 28.20
C LEU A 428 2.47 -7.86 28.12
N ARG A 429 2.55 -8.71 29.15
CA ARG A 429 1.80 -9.97 29.24
C ARG A 429 1.02 -10.06 30.54
N CYS A 430 -0.10 -10.75 30.52
CA CYS A 430 -0.93 -10.95 31.71
C CYS A 430 -0.29 -11.98 32.64
N ALA A 431 -0.30 -11.72 33.95
CA ALA A 431 0.26 -12.62 34.97
C ALA A 431 -0.42 -14.01 34.99
N THR A 432 -1.62 -14.13 34.42
CA THR A 432 -2.43 -15.34 34.32
C THR A 432 -2.16 -16.22 33.09
N ILE A 433 -1.58 -15.66 32.02
CA ILE A 433 -1.33 -16.37 30.75
C ILE A 433 0.19 -16.36 30.50
N ASN A 434 0.82 -17.52 30.71
CA ASN A 434 2.28 -17.67 30.74
C ASN A 434 2.84 -18.51 29.56
N THR A 435 2.07 -18.61 28.47
CA THR A 435 2.41 -19.32 27.23
C THR A 435 2.25 -18.39 26.04
N PHE A 436 3.10 -18.58 25.04
CA PHE A 436 3.07 -17.89 23.74
C PHE A 436 3.66 -18.83 22.69
N ASP A 437 3.36 -18.57 21.42
CA ASP A 437 3.89 -19.34 20.30
C ASP A 437 4.79 -18.43 19.44
N ILE A 438 5.87 -18.97 18.87
CA ILE A 438 6.79 -18.26 17.98
C ILE A 438 6.96 -18.99 16.65
N GLU A 439 7.00 -18.21 15.57
CA GLU A 439 7.37 -18.64 14.22
C GLU A 439 8.44 -17.67 13.65
N ALA A 440 9.24 -18.09 12.67
CA ALA A 440 10.25 -17.24 12.06
C ALA A 440 10.47 -17.57 10.57
N SER A 441 10.68 -16.53 9.76
CA SER A 441 10.79 -16.60 8.29
C SER A 441 12.08 -15.95 7.80
N ASP A 442 12.84 -16.68 6.97
CA ASP A 442 14.11 -16.32 6.36
C ASP A 442 13.90 -16.01 4.87
N PHE A 443 13.91 -14.71 4.54
CA PHE A 443 13.67 -14.20 3.19
C PHE A 443 14.84 -14.44 2.23
N VAL A 444 16.04 -14.69 2.73
CA VAL A 444 17.24 -14.91 1.89
C VAL A 444 17.27 -16.34 1.37
N ASN A 445 16.85 -17.31 2.20
CA ASN A 445 16.93 -18.74 1.88
C ASN A 445 15.58 -19.39 1.54
N LEU A 446 14.47 -18.64 1.61
CA LEU A 446 13.10 -19.15 1.41
C LEU A 446 12.77 -20.31 2.37
N GLN A 447 13.05 -20.09 3.66
CA GLN A 447 12.91 -21.09 4.71
C GLN A 447 12.20 -20.55 5.95
N SER A 448 11.49 -21.40 6.69
CA SER A 448 10.80 -21.04 7.93
C SER A 448 11.01 -22.07 9.05
N THR A 449 10.48 -21.76 10.24
CA THR A 449 10.28 -22.73 11.32
C THR A 449 8.86 -23.31 11.29
N ASP A 450 8.61 -24.34 12.10
CA ASP A 450 7.25 -24.60 12.60
C ASP A 450 6.83 -23.46 13.56
N SER A 451 5.53 -23.36 13.87
CA SER A 451 5.08 -22.59 15.04
C SER A 451 5.39 -23.36 16.33
N ILE A 452 6.23 -22.80 17.19
CA ILE A 452 6.81 -23.45 18.37
C ILE A 452 6.28 -22.80 19.65
N SER A 453 5.69 -23.61 20.55
CA SER A 453 5.10 -23.14 21.80
C SER A 453 6.11 -23.05 22.95
N TYR A 454 6.14 -21.90 23.64
CA TYR A 454 7.06 -21.55 24.71
C TYR A 454 6.35 -21.09 26.00
N THR A 455 7.11 -20.95 27.08
CA THR A 455 6.63 -20.41 28.37
C THR A 455 7.52 -19.29 28.88
N PHE A 456 6.91 -18.15 29.24
CA PHE A 456 7.65 -16.98 29.72
C PHE A 456 8.42 -17.21 31.03
N THR A 457 9.61 -16.62 31.13
CA THR A 457 10.57 -16.70 32.24
C THR A 457 11.04 -15.30 32.62
N THR A 458 10.13 -14.53 33.23
CA THR A 458 10.29 -13.12 33.60
C THR A 458 11.60 -12.79 34.33
N PRO A 459 12.29 -11.68 33.99
CA PRO A 459 11.91 -10.65 33.01
C PRO A 459 12.38 -10.90 31.57
N VAL A 460 13.27 -11.89 31.35
CA VAL A 460 13.85 -12.16 30.03
C VAL A 460 13.71 -13.64 29.69
N THR A 461 12.85 -13.93 28.72
CA THR A 461 12.65 -15.25 28.16
C THR A 461 13.62 -15.49 27.00
N ASP A 462 14.78 -16.07 27.30
CA ASP A 462 15.71 -16.60 26.30
C ASP A 462 15.16 -17.92 25.74
N ILE A 463 14.75 -17.91 24.45
CA ILE A 463 14.26 -19.10 23.74
C ILE A 463 15.35 -19.86 22.97
N GLY A 464 16.60 -19.40 23.02
CA GLY A 464 17.76 -20.03 22.39
C GLY A 464 17.87 -19.74 20.89
N THR A 465 18.06 -20.79 20.10
CA THR A 465 18.26 -20.69 18.65
C THR A 465 17.11 -21.36 17.90
N LEU A 466 16.41 -20.57 17.10
CA LEU A 466 15.51 -21.01 16.04
C LEU A 466 16.33 -21.37 14.80
N THR A 467 15.88 -22.34 14.02
CA THR A 467 16.55 -22.74 12.77
C THR A 467 15.54 -22.89 11.64
N SER A 468 15.69 -22.11 10.57
CA SER A 468 14.85 -22.18 9.38
C SER A 468 15.18 -23.44 8.57
N CYS A 469 14.52 -24.55 8.89
CA CYS A 469 14.75 -25.87 8.26
C CYS A 469 13.64 -26.30 7.31
N ASN A 470 12.45 -25.67 7.38
CA ASN A 470 11.34 -25.95 6.49
C ASN A 470 11.53 -25.14 5.21
N THR A 471 11.52 -25.79 4.05
CA THR A 471 11.61 -25.12 2.74
C THR A 471 10.25 -24.63 2.29
N ILE A 472 10.16 -23.41 1.74
CA ILE A 472 9.08 -23.05 0.81
C ILE A 472 9.22 -23.99 -0.39
N THR A 473 8.16 -24.73 -0.73
CA THR A 473 8.27 -25.93 -1.59
C THR A 473 8.22 -25.65 -3.08
N GLU A 474 7.66 -24.52 -3.50
CA GLU A 474 7.48 -24.19 -4.92
C GLU A 474 7.77 -22.71 -5.17
N PHE A 475 8.51 -22.41 -6.24
CA PHE A 475 8.77 -21.03 -6.66
C PHE A 475 9.17 -20.90 -8.13
N ILE A 476 8.86 -19.74 -8.70
CA ILE A 476 9.43 -19.20 -9.93
C ILE A 476 10.14 -17.90 -9.58
N GLN A 477 11.45 -17.83 -9.80
CA GLN A 477 12.29 -16.67 -9.54
C GLN A 477 12.92 -16.17 -10.85
N TYR A 478 12.88 -14.87 -11.13
CA TYR A 478 13.58 -14.29 -12.28
C TYR A 478 13.95 -12.82 -12.10
N THR A 479 14.94 -12.37 -12.88
CA THR A 479 15.44 -10.99 -12.88
C THR A 479 15.60 -10.55 -14.33
N ILE A 480 15.05 -9.38 -14.68
CA ILE A 480 15.20 -8.74 -15.99
C ILE A 480 16.14 -7.54 -15.84
N ASP A 481 17.18 -7.46 -16.67
CA ASP A 481 18.27 -6.48 -16.59
C ASP A 481 18.87 -6.37 -15.18
N ASP A 482 19.35 -5.18 -14.80
CA ASP A 482 19.85 -4.86 -13.46
C ASP A 482 18.71 -4.46 -12.47
N ASN A 483 17.46 -4.90 -12.72
CA ASN A 483 16.31 -4.60 -11.85
C ASN A 483 16.17 -5.59 -10.67
N ASP A 484 15.18 -5.36 -9.80
CA ASP A 484 14.89 -6.24 -8.67
C ASP A 484 14.38 -7.62 -9.10
N THR A 485 14.73 -8.64 -8.30
CA THR A 485 14.35 -10.04 -8.54
C THR A 485 12.87 -10.25 -8.23
N GLN A 486 12.14 -10.77 -9.20
CA GLN A 486 10.76 -11.19 -9.08
C GLN A 486 10.69 -12.62 -8.52
N PHE A 487 9.73 -12.86 -7.64
CA PHE A 487 9.40 -14.17 -7.09
C PHE A 487 7.91 -14.42 -7.25
N LEU A 488 7.54 -15.68 -7.52
CA LEU A 488 6.17 -16.16 -7.57
C LEU A 488 6.11 -17.47 -6.78
N PHE A 489 5.26 -17.53 -5.75
CA PHE A 489 5.07 -18.71 -4.90
C PHE A 489 3.67 -19.33 -5.07
N ASP A 490 2.71 -18.55 -5.59
CA ASP A 490 1.30 -18.91 -5.70
C ASP A 490 0.86 -19.27 -7.13
N PHE A 491 -0.29 -19.98 -7.22
CA PHE A 491 -1.03 -20.27 -8.45
C PHE A 491 -0.17 -20.87 -9.57
N ILE A 492 0.87 -21.60 -9.16
CA ILE A 492 1.75 -22.36 -10.03
C ILE A 492 0.95 -23.59 -10.51
N GLU A 493 0.80 -23.73 -11.83
CA GLU A 493 0.20 -24.89 -12.49
C GLU A 493 1.23 -25.50 -13.46
N VAL A 494 1.46 -26.81 -13.36
CA VAL A 494 2.53 -27.53 -14.07
C VAL A 494 1.99 -28.78 -14.75
N TYR A 495 1.86 -28.71 -16.07
CA TYR A 495 1.27 -29.79 -16.87
C TYR A 495 2.23 -30.30 -17.95
N LEU A 496 2.40 -31.63 -18.00
CA LEU A 496 3.07 -32.33 -19.10
C LEU A 496 2.04 -33.04 -19.99
N TYR A 497 1.64 -32.42 -21.09
CA TYR A 497 0.72 -33.00 -22.05
C TYR A 497 1.45 -33.99 -22.98
N PRO A 498 1.12 -35.30 -22.95
CA PRO A 498 1.78 -36.29 -23.80
C PRO A 498 1.30 -36.21 -25.25
N PHE A 499 2.17 -36.61 -26.17
CA PHE A 499 1.90 -36.63 -27.60
C PHE A 499 0.59 -37.38 -27.95
N GLY A 500 -0.36 -36.65 -28.51
CA GLY A 500 -1.63 -37.16 -29.03
C GLY A 500 -2.90 -36.62 -28.38
N THR A 501 -2.80 -35.84 -27.30
CA THR A 501 -3.95 -35.18 -26.63
C THR A 501 -3.93 -33.67 -26.79
N GLY A 502 -4.80 -33.13 -27.67
CA GLY A 502 -4.91 -31.68 -27.91
C GLY A 502 -3.80 -31.14 -28.82
N GLN A 503 -4.12 -30.73 -30.04
CA GLN A 503 -3.09 -30.39 -31.03
C GLN A 503 -2.42 -29.04 -30.78
N ILE A 504 -1.10 -29.04 -30.53
CA ILE A 504 -0.20 -27.93 -30.93
C ILE A 504 1.08 -28.47 -31.61
N SER A 505 1.81 -29.43 -31.01
CA SER A 505 3.05 -30.01 -31.57
C SER A 505 2.97 -31.51 -31.89
N ASN A 506 4.04 -32.08 -32.46
CA ASN A 506 4.24 -33.52 -32.62
C ASN A 506 4.96 -34.21 -31.44
N ASN A 507 5.20 -33.48 -30.34
CA ASN A 507 6.05 -33.90 -29.22
C ASN A 507 5.25 -33.87 -27.91
N ASP A 508 5.89 -34.24 -26.79
CA ASP A 508 5.35 -33.98 -25.45
C ASP A 508 5.52 -32.48 -25.11
N VAL A 509 4.53 -31.88 -24.46
CA VAL A 509 4.47 -30.43 -24.20
C VAL A 509 4.40 -30.16 -22.70
N LEU A 510 5.40 -29.46 -22.18
CA LEU A 510 5.39 -28.92 -20.81
C LEU A 510 4.82 -27.49 -20.83
N THR A 511 3.90 -27.20 -19.93
CA THR A 511 3.49 -25.83 -19.58
C THR A 511 3.71 -25.59 -18.10
N ILE A 512 4.33 -24.46 -17.75
CA ILE A 512 4.47 -23.97 -16.38
C ILE A 512 3.90 -22.55 -16.37
N SER A 513 2.83 -22.35 -15.63
CA SER A 513 2.17 -21.05 -15.50
C SER A 513 2.03 -20.64 -14.05
N SER A 514 2.18 -19.36 -13.77
CA SER A 514 1.75 -18.74 -12.51
C SER A 514 1.05 -17.43 -12.87
N GLN A 515 -0.22 -17.31 -12.51
CA GLN A 515 -1.02 -16.12 -12.81
C GLN A 515 -1.83 -15.70 -11.59
N ASN A 516 -1.39 -14.60 -10.98
CA ASN A 516 -2.06 -13.93 -9.87
C ASN A 516 -2.30 -12.47 -10.28
N GLY A 517 -3.06 -12.32 -11.37
CA GLY A 517 -3.41 -11.08 -12.06
C GLY A 517 -2.20 -10.21 -12.43
N ASN A 518 -1.83 -9.31 -11.52
CA ASN A 518 -0.72 -8.35 -11.62
C ASN A 518 0.61 -9.06 -11.95
N ASN A 519 0.81 -10.25 -11.38
CA ASN A 519 1.93 -11.11 -11.71
C ASN A 519 1.49 -12.24 -12.66
N CYS A 520 2.17 -12.31 -13.81
CA CYS A 520 1.96 -13.28 -14.86
C CYS A 520 3.30 -13.91 -15.24
N PHE A 521 3.36 -15.24 -15.28
CA PHE A 521 4.43 -16.01 -15.90
C PHE A 521 3.82 -17.19 -16.65
N TYR A 522 4.21 -17.38 -17.91
CA TYR A 522 3.79 -18.53 -18.71
C TYR A 522 4.97 -19.04 -19.52
N LEU A 523 5.34 -20.30 -19.33
CA LEU A 523 6.39 -21.00 -20.06
C LEU A 523 5.79 -22.21 -20.76
N GLN A 524 6.08 -22.37 -22.05
CA GLN A 524 5.69 -23.53 -22.84
C GLN A 524 6.91 -24.14 -23.53
N GLY A 525 7.02 -25.47 -23.46
CA GLY A 525 8.12 -26.24 -24.01
C GLY A 525 7.67 -27.42 -24.86
N SER A 526 8.20 -27.53 -26.08
CA SER A 526 8.10 -28.73 -26.92
C SER A 526 9.34 -29.58 -26.62
N LEU A 527 9.17 -30.67 -25.86
CA LEU A 527 10.31 -31.39 -25.28
C LEU A 527 10.87 -32.48 -26.21
N THR A 528 12.17 -32.72 -26.10
CA THR A 528 12.84 -33.86 -26.74
C THR A 528 12.33 -35.19 -26.20
N ASP A 529 12.58 -36.30 -26.91
CA ASP A 529 12.33 -37.67 -26.43
C ASP A 529 12.80 -37.86 -24.96
N ALA A 530 12.08 -38.69 -24.20
CA ALA A 530 12.42 -39.04 -22.82
C ALA A 530 13.91 -39.44 -22.68
N PRO A 531 14.66 -38.86 -21.71
CA PRO A 531 14.20 -38.30 -20.44
C PRO A 531 13.87 -36.80 -20.45
N HIS A 532 13.75 -36.14 -21.60
CA HIS A 532 13.39 -34.72 -21.76
C HIS A 532 14.38 -33.68 -21.17
N VAL A 533 15.16 -34.01 -20.14
CA VAL A 533 16.16 -33.10 -19.55
C VAL A 533 17.26 -32.73 -20.55
N GLY A 534 17.62 -31.45 -20.60
CA GLY A 534 18.53 -30.90 -21.60
C GLY A 534 18.57 -29.38 -21.64
N SER A 535 19.38 -28.85 -22.56
CA SER A 535 19.43 -27.44 -22.93
C SER A 535 18.53 -27.22 -24.14
N TYR A 536 17.63 -26.26 -24.04
CA TYR A 536 16.68 -25.83 -25.07
C TYR A 536 16.92 -24.35 -25.41
N ASP A 537 16.81 -24.00 -26.68
CA ASP A 537 16.65 -22.64 -27.18
C ASP A 537 15.16 -22.28 -27.35
N ASN A 538 14.88 -21.07 -27.83
CA ASN A 538 13.52 -20.54 -27.93
C ASN A 538 12.70 -21.28 -29.01
N LEU A 539 11.50 -21.77 -28.64
CA LEU A 539 10.64 -22.61 -29.49
C LEU A 539 10.24 -21.91 -30.80
N ASN A 540 10.50 -22.56 -31.93
CA ASN A 540 10.09 -22.08 -33.25
C ASN A 540 8.69 -22.58 -33.61
N TRP A 541 7.66 -21.77 -33.29
CA TRP A 541 6.25 -22.01 -33.57
C TRP A 541 5.90 -22.28 -35.05
N ASN A 542 6.82 -22.04 -35.98
CA ASN A 542 6.64 -22.30 -37.41
C ASN A 542 7.09 -23.70 -37.86
N ASP A 543 7.76 -24.50 -37.01
CA ASP A 543 8.07 -25.92 -37.27
C ASP A 543 7.46 -26.82 -36.17
N PRO A 544 6.41 -27.62 -36.46
CA PRO A 544 5.72 -28.44 -35.46
C PRO A 544 6.52 -29.68 -35.00
N ASN A 545 7.78 -29.80 -35.41
CA ASN A 545 8.71 -30.85 -35.00
C ASN A 545 9.91 -30.28 -34.21
N ASP A 546 9.90 -28.97 -33.92
CA ASP A 546 10.96 -28.29 -33.19
C ASP A 546 10.98 -28.67 -31.70
N TYR A 547 12.16 -28.56 -31.09
CA TYR A 547 12.38 -28.82 -29.67
C TYR A 547 12.96 -27.57 -29.00
N GLY A 548 12.14 -26.86 -28.25
CA GLY A 548 12.48 -25.58 -27.66
C GLY A 548 11.55 -25.24 -26.50
N ILE A 549 11.97 -24.28 -25.68
CA ILE A 549 11.20 -23.75 -24.55
C ILE A 549 11.10 -22.24 -24.71
N SER A 550 9.94 -21.66 -24.42
CA SER A 550 9.71 -20.22 -24.49
C SER A 550 8.90 -19.77 -23.29
N ILE A 551 9.36 -18.71 -22.60
CA ILE A 551 8.46 -17.84 -21.85
C ILE A 551 7.68 -17.02 -22.88
N VAL A 552 6.35 -16.98 -22.75
CA VAL A 552 5.43 -16.32 -23.67
C VAL A 552 4.37 -15.52 -22.90
N GLU A 553 3.58 -14.75 -23.63
CA GLU A 553 2.43 -13.94 -23.18
C GLU A 553 2.78 -12.83 -22.17
N CYS A 554 3.28 -13.17 -20.99
CA CYS A 554 3.40 -12.27 -19.84
C CYS A 554 4.55 -11.25 -19.93
N LEU A 555 5.79 -11.68 -20.19
CA LEU A 555 7.00 -10.86 -19.96
C LEU A 555 7.40 -9.97 -21.15
N GLY A 556 6.51 -9.75 -22.12
CA GLY A 556 6.78 -8.91 -23.30
C GLY A 556 7.84 -9.44 -24.28
N ILE A 557 8.34 -10.66 -24.07
CA ILE A 557 9.45 -11.28 -24.81
C ILE A 557 9.05 -11.55 -26.26
N SER A 558 9.80 -11.01 -27.23
CA SER A 558 9.64 -11.29 -28.66
C SER A 558 10.22 -12.66 -29.04
N GLU A 559 9.71 -13.25 -30.13
CA GLU A 559 10.40 -14.34 -30.86
C GLU A 559 11.63 -13.82 -31.62
N THR A 560 11.70 -12.51 -31.90
CA THR A 560 12.80 -11.90 -32.66
C THR A 560 13.97 -11.57 -31.75
N ASN A 561 15.19 -11.94 -32.18
CA ASN A 561 16.45 -11.68 -31.45
C ASN A 561 16.47 -12.23 -30.00
N ASN A 562 15.69 -13.26 -29.73
CA ASN A 562 15.66 -13.98 -28.46
C ASN A 562 16.73 -15.10 -28.43
N ASN A 563 17.67 -14.96 -27.50
CA ASN A 563 18.80 -15.87 -27.28
C ASN A 563 18.74 -16.53 -25.88
N ILE A 564 17.55 -16.59 -25.26
CA ILE A 564 17.36 -17.22 -23.94
C ILE A 564 17.56 -18.74 -24.07
N ILE A 565 18.42 -19.28 -23.22
CA ILE A 565 18.66 -20.72 -23.10
C ILE A 565 18.03 -21.25 -21.81
N TYR A 566 17.24 -22.30 -21.95
CA TYR A 566 16.51 -22.97 -20.86
C TYR A 566 17.14 -24.34 -20.58
N ASN A 567 17.54 -24.58 -19.34
CA ASN A 567 18.14 -25.84 -18.91
C ASN A 567 17.12 -26.60 -18.06
N LEU A 568 16.38 -27.52 -18.67
CA LEU A 568 15.50 -28.44 -17.95
C LEU A 568 16.37 -29.52 -17.31
N THR A 569 16.59 -29.42 -16.00
CA THR A 569 17.52 -30.27 -15.24
C THR A 569 16.84 -31.41 -14.48
N SER A 570 15.56 -31.24 -14.13
CA SER A 570 14.68 -32.30 -13.65
C SER A 570 13.30 -32.17 -14.30
N LEU A 571 12.65 -33.30 -14.57
CA LEU A 571 11.24 -33.42 -14.90
C LEU A 571 10.72 -34.70 -14.23
N GLY A 572 10.05 -34.54 -13.10
CA GLY A 572 9.50 -35.63 -12.29
C GLY A 572 8.25 -36.29 -12.88
N GLU A 573 7.74 -37.31 -12.19
CA GLU A 573 6.37 -37.82 -12.36
C GLU A 573 5.35 -36.83 -11.71
N GLU A 574 4.05 -37.11 -11.84
CA GLU A 574 2.99 -36.38 -11.10
C GLU A 574 3.28 -36.39 -9.58
N GLY A 575 3.44 -35.21 -8.99
CA GLY A 575 3.83 -35.03 -7.57
C GLY A 575 5.33 -34.99 -7.26
N ASP A 576 6.21 -35.09 -8.26
CA ASP A 576 7.66 -34.85 -8.14
C ASP A 576 8.05 -33.49 -8.77
N TYR A 577 9.29 -33.03 -8.52
CA TYR A 577 9.78 -31.71 -8.96
C TYR A 577 10.16 -31.59 -10.45
N VAL A 578 9.93 -30.39 -10.99
CA VAL A 578 10.45 -29.87 -12.26
C VAL A 578 11.42 -28.72 -11.98
N ASP A 579 12.64 -28.82 -12.50
CA ASP A 579 13.73 -27.87 -12.24
C ASP A 579 14.23 -27.25 -13.55
N ILE A 580 14.07 -25.93 -13.73
CA ILE A 580 14.57 -25.20 -14.91
C ILE A 580 15.46 -24.03 -14.49
N ASN A 581 16.66 -23.92 -15.05
CA ASN A 581 17.50 -22.71 -14.96
C ASN A 581 17.58 -22.05 -16.35
N PHE A 582 17.23 -20.76 -16.46
CA PHE A 582 17.25 -20.07 -17.75
C PHE A 582 18.01 -18.74 -17.70
N SER A 583 18.66 -18.38 -18.81
CA SER A 583 19.27 -17.05 -18.98
C SER A 583 19.58 -16.71 -20.44
N GLY A 584 19.59 -15.42 -20.77
CA GLY A 584 20.05 -14.89 -22.06
C GLY A 584 19.61 -13.45 -22.32
N ASP A 585 19.86 -12.98 -23.53
CA ASP A 585 19.37 -11.70 -24.06
C ASP A 585 18.15 -11.89 -24.97
N TYR A 586 17.26 -10.89 -25.02
CA TYR A 586 16.08 -10.86 -25.88
C TYR A 586 15.73 -9.43 -26.32
N GLU A 587 14.84 -9.27 -27.29
CA GLU A 587 14.18 -7.98 -27.58
C GLU A 587 12.70 -8.06 -27.16
N ASP A 588 12.14 -6.97 -26.62
CA ASP A 588 10.71 -6.87 -26.36
C ASP A 588 9.89 -6.69 -27.67
N PHE A 589 8.56 -6.63 -27.55
CA PHE A 589 7.68 -6.35 -28.70
C PHE A 589 7.84 -4.95 -29.32
N LEU A 590 8.63 -4.04 -28.72
CA LEU A 590 8.98 -2.72 -29.24
C LEU A 590 10.36 -2.69 -29.92
N GLY A 591 11.18 -3.75 -29.78
CA GLY A 591 12.55 -3.83 -30.27
C GLY A 591 13.59 -3.22 -29.31
N LEU A 592 13.29 -3.17 -28.01
CA LEU A 592 14.21 -2.78 -26.96
C LEU A 592 14.96 -4.03 -26.45
N PRO A 593 16.31 -4.01 -26.36
CA PRO A 593 17.08 -5.15 -25.91
C PRO A 593 17.10 -5.24 -24.37
N HIS A 594 16.85 -6.44 -23.87
CA HIS A 594 16.83 -6.80 -22.46
C HIS A 594 17.67 -8.06 -22.21
N THR A 595 18.00 -8.30 -20.95
CA THR A 595 18.59 -9.55 -20.45
C THR A 595 17.68 -10.16 -19.39
N ILE A 596 17.67 -11.48 -19.27
CA ILE A 596 16.92 -12.19 -18.23
C ILE A 596 17.73 -13.35 -17.66
N SER A 597 17.53 -13.64 -16.38
CA SER A 597 17.96 -14.90 -15.77
C SER A 597 16.97 -15.35 -14.70
N GLY A 598 16.83 -16.66 -14.48
CA GLY A 598 15.86 -17.19 -13.53
C GLY A 598 15.99 -18.69 -13.22
N VAL A 599 15.25 -19.11 -12.21
CA VAL A 599 15.15 -20.47 -11.68
C VAL A 599 13.67 -20.80 -11.43
N ILE A 600 13.27 -21.99 -11.84
CA ILE A 600 11.96 -22.59 -11.59
C ILE A 600 12.19 -23.86 -10.79
N HIS A 601 11.52 -24.00 -9.65
CA HIS A 601 11.52 -25.18 -8.80
C HIS A 601 10.08 -25.43 -8.34
N VAL A 602 9.37 -26.34 -9.01
CA VAL A 602 7.91 -26.48 -8.91
C VAL A 602 7.49 -27.95 -8.92
N ILE A 603 6.34 -28.29 -8.36
CA ILE A 603 5.81 -29.66 -8.35
C ILE A 603 4.96 -29.87 -9.60
N ARG A 604 4.97 -31.08 -10.17
CA ARG A 604 4.19 -31.42 -11.37
C ARG A 604 2.76 -31.86 -11.03
N ASP A 605 1.74 -31.13 -11.50
CA ASP A 605 0.31 -31.43 -11.32
C ASP A 605 -0.25 -32.50 -12.28
N ASN A 606 0.34 -32.65 -13.47
CA ASN A 606 -0.08 -33.68 -14.44
C ASN A 606 1.03 -34.14 -15.39
#